data_AF-A0AAP5I8A4-F1
#
_entry.id   AF-A0AAP5I8A4-F1
#
_cell.length_a   1.000
_cell.length_b   1.000
_cell.length_c   1.000
_cell.angle_alpha   90.00
_cell.angle_beta   90.00
_cell.angle_gamma   90.00
#
_symmetry.space_group_name_H-M   'P 1'
#
loop_
_entity.id
_entity.type
_entity.pdbx_description
1 polymer ?
#
loop_
_entity_poly.entity_id
_entity_poly.type
_entity_poly.pdbx_seq_one_letter_code
_entity_poly.pdbx_strand_id
1 'polypeptide(L)'
;MDKLELYRSCIQTLLEKHSQYKSRNEDVENELFFDPIRDHYQLMRVGWKGLERVYYTILHFDIKDGKIWLQHNTTDIDVGQELLEMGIAKVHVDPFWTQVFQGGI
;
A
#
# COMPACT_ATOMS: atom_id res chain seq x y z
N MET A 1 -7.15 -18.11 -10.17
CA MET A 1 -6.97 -18.33 -8.73
C MET A 1 -5.54 -18.02 -8.33
N ASP A 2 -4.56 -18.70 -8.91
CA ASP A 2 -3.12 -18.52 -8.62
C ASP A 2 -2.63 -17.05 -8.68
N LYS A 3 -3.00 -16.34 -9.75
CA LYS A 3 -2.65 -14.93 -9.94
C LYS A 3 -3.24 -13.98 -8.89
N LEU A 4 -4.49 -14.21 -8.46
CA LEU A 4 -5.14 -13.34 -7.47
C LEU A 4 -4.49 -13.54 -6.10
N GLU A 5 -4.24 -14.79 -5.73
CA GLU A 5 -3.54 -15.11 -4.48
C GLU A 5 -2.11 -14.55 -4.45
N LEU A 6 -1.40 -14.59 -5.58
CA LEU A 6 -0.11 -13.90 -5.72
C LEU A 6 -0.25 -12.40 -5.41
N TYR A 7 -1.28 -11.72 -5.93
CA TYR A 7 -1.44 -10.28 -5.74
C TYR A 7 -1.74 -9.93 -4.29
N ARG A 8 -2.65 -10.68 -3.69
CA ARG A 8 -2.99 -10.57 -2.27
C ARG A 8 -1.76 -10.74 -1.40
N SER A 9 -0.96 -11.78 -1.67
CA SER A 9 0.27 -12.06 -0.95
C SER A 9 1.29 -10.94 -1.13
N CYS A 10 1.55 -10.48 -2.36
CA CYS A 10 2.50 -9.41 -2.61
C CYS A 10 2.10 -8.10 -1.90
N ILE A 11 0.83 -7.70 -2.00
CA ILE A 11 0.34 -6.48 -1.35
C ILE A 11 0.44 -6.58 0.17
N GLN A 12 0.00 -7.70 0.76
CA GLN A 12 0.06 -7.89 2.22
C GLN A 12 1.51 -7.88 2.71
N THR A 13 2.41 -8.62 2.06
CA THR A 13 3.84 -8.63 2.42
C THR A 13 4.49 -7.25 2.28
N LEU A 14 4.14 -6.49 1.24
CA LEU A 14 4.62 -5.12 1.06
C LEU A 14 4.14 -4.24 2.23
N LEU A 15 2.85 -4.27 2.55
CA LEU A 15 2.29 -3.46 3.64
C LEU A 15 2.85 -3.88 5.01
N GLU A 16 3.02 -5.18 5.27
CA GLU A 16 3.65 -5.71 6.48
C GLU A 16 5.10 -5.27 6.64
N LYS A 17 5.88 -5.28 5.55
CA LYS A 17 7.26 -4.77 5.55
C LYS A 17 7.28 -3.30 5.93
N HIS A 18 6.42 -2.49 5.31
CA HIS A 18 6.37 -1.04 5.55
C HIS A 18 5.75 -0.66 6.91
N SER A 19 4.92 -1.52 7.53
CA SER A 19 4.40 -1.27 8.87
C SER A 19 5.47 -1.37 9.96
N GLN A 20 6.59 -2.04 9.70
CA GLN A 20 7.70 -2.15 10.67
C GLN A 20 8.45 -0.84 10.90
N TYR A 21 8.29 0.16 10.04
CA TYR A 21 8.93 1.47 10.22
C TYR A 21 8.28 2.23 11.38
N LYS A 22 8.92 2.16 12.55
CA LYS A 22 8.41 2.78 13.78
C LYS A 22 8.20 4.28 13.62
N SER A 23 7.03 4.72 14.07
CA SER A 23 6.79 6.12 14.41
C SER A 23 7.82 6.58 15.47
N ARG A 24 8.26 7.84 15.38
CA ARG A 24 9.07 8.46 16.44
C ARG A 24 8.27 8.72 17.72
N ASN A 25 6.94 8.69 17.62
CA ASN A 25 6.01 8.85 18.72
C ASN A 25 5.43 7.48 19.10
N GLU A 26 5.57 7.10 20.37
CA GLU A 26 5.07 5.83 20.92
C GLU A 26 3.53 5.76 20.97
N ASP A 27 2.86 6.91 21.03
CA ASP A 27 1.39 7.01 21.02
C ASP A 27 0.78 6.96 19.61
N VAL A 28 1.59 6.65 18.58
CA VAL A 28 1.15 6.51 17.19
C VAL A 28 1.59 5.16 16.64
N GLU A 29 0.61 4.37 16.28
CA GLU A 29 0.77 3.02 15.77
C GLU A 29 0.63 2.98 14.24
N ASN A 30 1.31 1.99 13.64
CA ASN A 30 1.08 1.60 12.26
C ASN A 30 0.08 0.44 12.27
N GLU A 31 -1.12 0.66 11.77
CA GLU A 31 -2.19 -0.34 11.73
C GLU A 31 -2.38 -0.88 10.31
N LEU A 32 -2.54 -2.20 10.19
CA LEU A 32 -2.82 -2.89 8.94
C LEU A 32 -4.30 -3.27 8.86
N PHE A 33 -4.95 -2.90 7.75
CA PHE A 33 -6.34 -3.25 7.48
C PHE A 33 -6.41 -4.07 6.20
N PHE A 34 -6.71 -5.35 6.32
CA PHE A 34 -6.84 -6.27 5.20
C PHE A 34 -8.28 -6.78 5.10
N ASP A 35 -8.93 -6.51 3.97
CA ASP A 35 -10.22 -7.09 3.59
C ASP A 35 -9.99 -7.99 2.36
N PRO A 36 -9.59 -9.26 2.54
CA PRO A 36 -9.33 -10.17 1.43
C PRO A 36 -10.62 -10.65 0.73
N ILE A 37 -11.81 -10.36 1.29
CA ILE A 37 -13.09 -10.70 0.67
C ILE A 37 -13.42 -9.66 -0.40
N ARG A 38 -13.13 -8.38 -0.12
CA ARG A 38 -13.43 -7.24 -1.02
C ARG A 38 -12.20 -6.68 -1.72
N ASP A 39 -11.03 -7.26 -1.43
CA ASP A 39 -9.73 -6.90 -1.98
C ASP A 39 -9.30 -5.45 -1.71
N HIS A 40 -9.43 -5.02 -0.44
CA HIS A 40 -8.96 -3.72 0.05
C HIS A 40 -7.86 -3.89 1.10
N TYR A 41 -6.74 -3.17 0.93
CA TYR A 41 -5.56 -3.33 1.78
C TYR A 41 -4.95 -1.97 2.13
N GLN A 42 -4.83 -1.68 3.42
CA GLN A 42 -4.32 -0.40 3.89
C GLN A 42 -3.27 -0.54 4.98
N LEU A 43 -2.32 0.40 4.98
CA LEU A 43 -1.46 0.72 6.11
C LEU A 43 -1.83 2.14 6.56
N MET A 44 -2.20 2.30 7.82
CA MET A 44 -2.58 3.59 8.40
C MET A 44 -1.69 3.96 9.58
N ARG A 45 -1.60 5.26 9.86
CA ARG A 45 -1.17 5.75 11.18
C ARG A 45 -2.37 6.13 12.02
N VAL A 46 -2.40 5.60 13.22
CA VAL A 46 -3.50 5.75 14.16
C VAL A 46 -2.93 6.04 15.54
N GLY A 47 -3.39 7.12 16.17
CA GLY A 47 -2.88 7.49 17.49
C GLY A 47 -3.08 8.94 17.84
N TRP A 48 -2.26 9.45 18.74
CA TRP A 48 -2.30 10.83 19.20
C TRP A 48 -0.89 11.41 19.31
N LYS A 49 -0.77 12.72 19.05
CA LYS A 49 0.43 13.49 19.33
C LYS A 49 0.06 14.60 20.30
N GLY A 50 0.11 14.30 21.59
CA GLY A 50 -0.49 15.15 22.61
C GLY A 50 -2.01 15.24 22.40
N LEU A 51 -2.53 16.43 22.13
CA LEU A 51 -3.96 16.66 21.88
C LEU A 51 -4.35 16.56 20.39
N GLU A 52 -3.38 16.34 19.50
CA GLU A 52 -3.62 16.22 18.06
C GLU A 52 -3.92 14.77 17.67
N ARG A 53 -5.04 14.54 16.99
CA ARG A 53 -5.39 13.21 16.48
C ARG A 53 -4.53 12.87 15.26
N VAL A 54 -3.84 11.74 15.30
CA VAL A 54 -3.18 11.15 14.14
C VAL A 54 -4.08 10.05 13.59
N TYR A 55 -4.64 10.28 12.39
CA TYR A 55 -5.52 9.31 11.73
C TYR A 55 -5.49 9.52 10.21
N TYR A 56 -4.58 8.83 9.53
CA TYR A 56 -4.44 8.94 8.07
C TYR A 56 -3.85 7.67 7.46
N THR A 57 -4.16 7.45 6.19
CA THR A 57 -3.65 6.32 5.41
C THR A 57 -2.27 6.63 4.84
N ILE A 58 -1.32 5.70 4.97
CA ILE A 58 0.03 5.80 4.39
C ILE A 58 0.03 5.19 3.00
N LEU A 59 -0.47 3.95 2.89
CA LEU A 59 -0.57 3.19 1.66
C LEU A 59 -1.97 2.56 1.56
N HIS A 60 -2.55 2.59 0.37
CA HIS A 60 -3.83 1.95 0.10
C HIS A 60 -3.81 1.28 -1.28
N PHE A 61 -4.07 -0.02 -1.29
CA PHE A 61 -4.21 -0.81 -2.50
C PHE A 61 -5.59 -1.45 -2.61
N ASP A 62 -6.11 -1.52 -3.83
CA ASP A 62 -7.22 -2.40 -4.19
C ASP A 62 -6.76 -3.44 -5.20
N ILE A 63 -7.47 -4.57 -5.29
CA ILE A 63 -7.46 -5.42 -6.48
C ILE A 63 -8.83 -5.29 -7.16
N LYS A 64 -8.86 -4.69 -8.36
CA LYS A 64 -10.08 -4.46 -9.14
C LYS A 64 -9.85 -4.86 -10.58
N ASP A 65 -10.83 -5.55 -11.16
CA ASP A 65 -10.79 -6.05 -12.55
C ASP A 65 -9.50 -6.83 -12.88
N GLY A 66 -9.00 -7.59 -11.90
CA GLY A 66 -7.79 -8.40 -12.04
C GLY A 66 -6.48 -7.60 -12.13
N LYS A 67 -6.48 -6.34 -11.67
CA LYS A 67 -5.32 -5.45 -11.58
C LYS A 67 -5.15 -4.89 -10.17
N ILE A 68 -3.93 -4.51 -9.83
CA ILE A 68 -3.58 -3.82 -8.60
C ILE A 68 -3.73 -2.32 -8.81
N TRP A 69 -4.46 -1.66 -7.93
CA TRP A 69 -4.69 -0.22 -7.92
C TRP A 69 -4.01 0.40 -6.71
N LEU A 70 -3.15 1.40 -6.92
CA LEU A 70 -2.64 2.22 -5.82
C LEU A 70 -3.57 3.41 -5.62
N GLN A 71 -4.40 3.35 -4.59
CA GLN A 71 -5.36 4.42 -4.26
C GLN A 71 -4.68 5.59 -3.56
N HIS A 72 -3.66 5.31 -2.75
CA HIS A 72 -2.98 6.32 -1.95
C HIS A 72 -1.54 5.91 -1.61
N ASN A 73 -0.62 6.86 -1.70
CA ASN A 73 0.76 6.73 -1.24
C ASN A 73 1.26 8.08 -0.71
N THR A 74 1.52 8.17 0.60
CA THR A 74 2.11 9.36 1.23
C THR A 74 3.61 9.22 1.49
N THR A 75 4.26 8.31 0.79
CA THR A 75 5.70 8.03 0.93
C THR A 75 6.42 8.36 -0.36
N ASP A 76 7.73 8.56 -0.26
CA ASP A 76 8.60 8.72 -1.44
C ASP A 76 9.02 7.37 -2.05
N ILE A 77 8.39 6.27 -1.62
CA ILE A 77 8.72 4.91 -2.05
C ILE A 77 8.01 4.59 -3.37
N ASP A 78 8.77 4.05 -4.32
CA ASP A 78 8.23 3.45 -5.55
C ASP A 78 7.68 2.04 -5.25
N VAL A 79 6.49 2.02 -4.66
CA VAL A 79 5.84 0.77 -4.23
C VAL A 79 5.51 -0.16 -5.38
N GLY A 80 5.34 0.33 -6.62
CA GLY A 80 5.08 -0.58 -7.71
C GLY A 80 6.35 -1.11 -8.36
N GLN A 81 7.50 -0.42 -8.29
CA GLN A 81 8.79 -1.07 -8.54
C GLN A 81 9.02 -2.22 -7.56
N GLU A 82 8.68 -2.06 -6.28
CA GLU A 82 8.70 -3.19 -5.32
C GLU A 82 7.76 -4.32 -5.75
N LEU A 83 6.53 -4.02 -6.20
CA LEU A 83 5.62 -5.04 -6.72
C LEU A 83 6.21 -5.77 -7.96
N LEU A 84 6.90 -5.05 -8.86
CA LEU A 84 7.58 -5.66 -10.01
C LEU A 84 8.68 -6.63 -9.56
N GLU A 85 9.48 -6.23 -8.57
CA GLU A 85 10.54 -7.06 -7.98
C GLU A 85 9.99 -8.30 -7.27
N MET A 86 8.76 -8.22 -6.76
CA MET A 86 8.01 -9.36 -6.21
C MET A 86 7.38 -10.26 -7.28
N GLY A 87 7.59 -9.99 -8.57
CA GLY A 87 7.15 -10.82 -9.69
C GLY A 87 5.81 -10.40 -10.33
N ILE A 88 5.26 -9.25 -9.98
CA ILE A 88 4.06 -8.71 -10.64
C ILE A 88 4.46 -8.10 -11.98
N ALA A 89 3.88 -8.52 -13.09
CA ALA A 89 4.15 -7.88 -14.38
C ALA A 89 3.51 -6.47 -14.45
N LYS A 90 4.20 -5.50 -15.07
CA LYS A 90 3.77 -4.10 -15.18
C LYS A 90 2.35 -3.90 -15.72
N VAL A 91 1.92 -4.75 -16.66
CA VAL A 91 0.57 -4.71 -17.27
C VAL A 91 -0.56 -5.00 -16.27
N HIS A 92 -0.22 -5.47 -15.07
CA HIS A 92 -1.18 -5.81 -14.03
C HIS A 92 -1.30 -4.77 -12.92
N VAL A 93 -0.51 -3.71 -12.98
CA VAL A 93 -0.72 -2.52 -12.15
C VAL A 93 -1.51 -1.50 -12.98
N ASP A 94 -2.39 -0.74 -12.34
CA ASP A 94 -3.24 0.23 -13.02
C ASP A 94 -2.40 1.22 -13.87
N PRO A 95 -2.81 1.56 -15.12
CA PRO A 95 -2.02 2.42 -15.99
C PRO A 95 -1.88 3.87 -15.50
N PHE A 96 -2.83 4.42 -14.74
CA PHE A 96 -2.69 5.78 -14.21
C PHE A 96 -1.54 5.88 -13.23
N TRP A 97 -1.29 4.81 -12.47
CA TRP A 97 -0.09 4.68 -11.64
C TRP A 97 1.21 4.76 -12.47
N THR A 98 1.25 4.18 -13.68
CA THR A 98 2.44 4.24 -14.54
C THR A 98 2.70 5.61 -15.20
N GLN A 99 1.68 6.47 -15.32
CA GLN A 99 1.81 7.80 -15.94
C GLN A 99 2.33 8.86 -14.97
N VAL A 100 2.02 8.75 -13.67
CA VAL A 100 2.40 9.76 -12.65
C VAL A 100 3.91 9.79 -12.39
N PHE A 101 4.65 8.70 -12.63
CA PHE A 101 6.12 8.65 -12.44
C PHE A 101 6.94 8.77 -13.73
N GLN A 102 6.32 8.78 -14.92
CA GLN A 102 7.01 9.15 -16.17
C GLN A 102 7.09 10.68 -16.36
N GLY A 103 6.28 11.44 -15.63
CA GLY A 103 6.40 12.89 -15.51
C GLY A 103 7.00 13.26 -14.18
N GLY A 104 8.32 13.30 -14.08
CA GLY A 104 8.98 13.96 -12.95
C GLY A 104 8.45 15.39 -12.83
N ILE A 105 7.96 15.73 -11.64
CA ILE A 105 7.79 17.12 -11.20
C ILE A 105 9.05 17.48 -10.41
#